data_AF-A0A428WE07-F1
#
_entry.id   AF-A0A428WE07-F1
#
_cell.length_a   1.000
_cell.length_b   1.000
_cell.length_c   1.000
_cell.angle_alpha   90.00
_cell.angle_beta   90.00
_cell.angle_gamma   90.00
#
_symmetry.space_group_name_H-M   'P 1'
#
loop_
_entity.id
_entity.type
_entity.pdbx_description
1 polymer ?
#
loop_
_entity_poly.entity_id
_entity_poly.type
_entity_poly.pdbx_seq_one_letter_code
_entity_poly.pdbx_strand_id
1 'polypeptide(L)'
;MVLLLSVLMVLGGPPVPFTSPAVSFGGPAVSFPGPAVSFAGPAVSFAGPGASFAGPAVSFAGPGASFAGSAVSLAGLARGGFRWPVAGARVVRRFDPPPRPWLPGHRGADLAAASGSVIRAAGAGVIVFSGQIAGRGVVSVAHPGGLRTTYEPVLVEPHSPGDPVAAGEEIGTLVPGHPGCPTAACLHWGLRRGAEYLDPLTLLGLGRVRLLPL
;
A
#
# COMPACT_ATOMS: atom_id res chain seq x y z
N MET A 1 16.80 -27.56 -5.87
CA MET A 1 17.84 -27.75 -4.83
C MET A 1 17.14 -28.00 -3.52
N VAL A 2 17.36 -29.14 -2.88
CA VAL A 2 16.69 -29.50 -1.61
C VAL A 2 17.64 -29.13 -0.47
N LEU A 3 17.32 -28.11 0.31
CA LEU A 3 18.02 -27.83 1.57
C LEU A 3 17.28 -28.57 2.69
N LEU A 4 17.81 -29.73 3.09
CA LEU A 4 17.40 -30.50 4.26
C LEU A 4 18.39 -30.19 5.39
N LEU A 5 17.96 -29.48 6.44
CA LEU A 5 18.82 -29.15 7.58
C LEU A 5 18.07 -29.27 8.91
N SER A 6 18.78 -29.77 9.92
CA SER A 6 18.26 -30.12 11.25
C SER A 6 18.22 -28.93 12.23
N VAL A 7 18.45 -27.70 11.78
CA VAL A 7 18.60 -26.52 12.64
C VAL A 7 17.87 -25.31 12.03
N LEU A 8 17.33 -24.46 12.91
CA LEU A 8 16.71 -23.16 12.62
C LEU A 8 17.50 -22.39 11.54
N MET A 9 16.91 -22.22 10.35
CA MET A 9 17.49 -21.41 9.27
C MET A 9 17.01 -19.96 9.46
N VAL A 10 17.96 -19.05 9.69
CA VAL A 10 17.74 -17.61 9.71
C VAL A 10 18.53 -17.00 8.57
N LEU A 11 17.83 -16.59 7.51
CA LEU A 11 18.45 -15.89 6.37
C LEU A 11 18.25 -14.39 6.53
N GLY A 12 19.22 -13.73 7.18
CA GLY A 12 19.30 -12.28 7.31
C GLY A 12 20.26 -11.66 6.29
N GLY A 13 19.88 -10.53 5.66
CA GLY A 13 20.78 -9.85 4.72
C GLY A 13 20.10 -8.99 3.63
N PRO A 14 20.87 -8.51 2.62
CA PRO A 14 20.33 -7.86 1.42
C PRO A 14 19.33 -8.75 0.67
N PRO A 15 18.56 -8.22 -0.31
CA PRO A 15 17.52 -8.99 -1.01
C PRO A 15 18.07 -10.30 -1.57
N VAL A 16 17.51 -11.44 -1.14
CA VAL A 16 17.97 -12.76 -1.56
C VAL A 16 16.96 -13.35 -2.54
N PRO A 17 17.27 -13.43 -3.84
CA PRO A 17 16.44 -14.15 -4.80
C PRO A 17 16.74 -15.65 -4.75
N PHE A 18 15.69 -16.47 -4.66
CA PHE A 18 15.80 -17.91 -4.86
C PHE A 18 15.24 -18.29 -6.23
N THR A 19 16.14 -18.60 -7.17
CA THR A 19 15.78 -19.03 -8.54
C THR A 19 16.14 -20.49 -8.75
N SER A 20 15.15 -21.40 -8.71
CA SER A 20 15.35 -22.83 -8.93
C SER A 20 14.10 -23.50 -9.50
N PRO A 21 14.22 -24.62 -10.26
CA PRO A 21 13.05 -25.37 -10.75
C PRO A 21 12.15 -25.89 -9.62
N ALA A 22 12.75 -26.15 -8.45
CA ALA A 22 12.05 -26.48 -7.22
C ALA A 22 12.90 -26.02 -6.03
N VAL A 23 12.28 -25.23 -5.14
CA VAL A 23 12.86 -24.80 -3.87
C VAL A 23 12.04 -25.41 -2.74
N SER A 24 12.72 -26.16 -1.87
CA SER A 24 12.09 -26.82 -0.72
C SER A 24 12.87 -26.47 0.53
N PHE A 25 12.18 -25.94 1.54
CA PHE A 25 12.71 -25.68 2.86
C PHE A 25 12.06 -26.64 3.85
N GLY A 26 12.88 -27.41 4.57
CA GLY A 26 12.43 -28.34 5.59
C GLY A 26 13.09 -28.07 6.94
N GLY A 27 12.31 -28.07 8.02
CA GLY A 27 12.84 -27.91 9.38
C GLY A 27 11.77 -27.61 10.43
N PRO A 28 12.13 -27.58 11.73
CA PRO A 28 11.19 -27.27 12.82
C PRO A 28 10.67 -25.82 12.76
N ALA A 29 11.45 -24.90 12.19
CA ALA A 29 11.02 -23.53 11.86
C ALA A 29 11.91 -22.96 10.75
N VAL A 30 11.30 -22.27 9.78
CA VAL A 30 12.01 -21.57 8.70
C VAL A 30 11.72 -20.07 8.83
N SER A 31 12.76 -19.23 8.94
CA SER A 31 12.61 -17.79 9.12
C SER A 31 13.42 -16.97 8.12
N PHE A 32 12.76 -15.99 7.50
CA PHE A 32 13.36 -15.05 6.55
C PHE A 32 13.24 -13.61 7.07
N PRO A 33 14.17 -13.13 7.90
CA PRO A 33 14.26 -11.73 8.28
C PRO A 33 15.02 -10.90 7.24
N GLY A 34 14.34 -10.07 6.46
CA GLY A 34 15.01 -9.21 5.48
C GLY A 34 14.08 -8.17 4.85
N PRO A 35 14.63 -7.08 4.26
CA PRO A 35 13.82 -6.03 3.65
C PRO A 35 13.02 -6.53 2.43
N ALA A 36 13.51 -7.55 1.73
CA ALA A 36 12.79 -8.19 0.64
C ALA A 36 13.20 -9.67 0.49
N VAL A 37 12.22 -10.53 0.26
CA VAL A 37 12.44 -11.94 -0.12
C VAL A 37 11.61 -12.28 -1.35
N SER A 38 12.26 -12.92 -2.33
CA SER A 38 11.62 -13.28 -3.59
C SER A 38 11.94 -14.73 -3.96
N PHE A 39 10.90 -15.51 -4.19
CA PHE A 39 11.01 -16.88 -4.67
C PHE A 39 10.52 -16.95 -6.11
N ALA A 40 11.33 -17.50 -7.01
CA ALA A 40 11.00 -17.68 -8.41
C ALA A 40 11.24 -19.12 -8.84
N GLY A 41 10.18 -19.80 -9.28
CA GLY A 41 10.25 -21.18 -9.74
C GLY A 41 8.88 -21.85 -9.93
N PRO A 42 8.83 -22.98 -10.65
CA PRO A 42 7.62 -23.80 -10.82
C PRO A 42 6.96 -24.22 -9.51
N ALA A 43 7.76 -24.50 -8.47
CA ALA A 43 7.26 -24.96 -7.17
C ALA A 43 8.12 -24.46 -6.01
N VAL A 44 7.48 -23.83 -5.02
CA VAL A 44 8.09 -23.43 -3.74
C VAL A 44 7.35 -24.14 -2.61
N SER A 45 8.08 -24.85 -1.74
CA SER A 45 7.48 -25.65 -0.67
C SER A 45 8.17 -25.44 0.67
N PHE A 46 7.37 -25.26 1.72
CA PHE A 46 7.82 -25.16 3.11
C PHE A 46 7.21 -26.31 3.90
N ALA A 47 8.05 -27.16 4.48
CA ALA A 47 7.64 -28.29 5.31
C ALA A 47 8.15 -28.09 6.74
N GLY A 48 7.22 -28.02 7.70
CA GLY A 48 7.56 -27.80 9.10
C GLY A 48 6.39 -27.24 9.93
N PRO A 49 6.48 -27.24 11.27
CA PRO A 49 5.45 -26.67 12.13
C PRO A 49 5.15 -25.19 11.85
N GLY A 50 6.16 -24.41 11.47
CA GLY A 50 6.03 -22.97 11.25
C GLY A 50 6.97 -22.39 10.17
N ALA A 51 6.42 -21.51 9.33
CA ALA A 51 7.20 -20.66 8.41
C ALA A 51 6.96 -19.17 8.74
N SER A 52 8.02 -18.39 8.88
CA SER A 52 7.93 -16.95 9.18
C SER A 52 8.71 -16.09 8.19
N PHE A 53 8.06 -15.06 7.65
CA PHE A 53 8.67 -14.07 6.77
C PHE A 53 8.59 -12.71 7.46
N ALA A 54 9.71 -12.00 7.60
CA ALA A 54 9.77 -10.71 8.27
C ALA A 54 10.35 -9.66 7.32
N GLY A 55 9.50 -8.80 6.74
CA GLY A 55 9.92 -7.77 5.78
C GLY A 55 8.77 -7.06 5.07
N PRO A 56 8.99 -5.85 4.50
CA PRO A 56 7.98 -5.11 3.75
C PRO A 56 7.63 -5.73 2.38
N ALA A 57 8.49 -6.57 1.81
CA ALA A 57 8.25 -7.21 0.51
C ALA A 57 8.54 -8.72 0.54
N VAL A 58 7.50 -9.53 0.31
CA VAL A 58 7.61 -10.99 0.12
C VAL A 58 6.88 -11.35 -1.17
N SER A 59 7.57 -11.96 -2.13
CA SER A 59 7.00 -12.29 -3.44
C SER A 59 7.26 -13.75 -3.83
N PHE A 60 6.26 -14.36 -4.46
CA PHE A 60 6.33 -15.71 -5.02
C PHE A 60 5.93 -15.66 -6.49
N ALA A 61 6.89 -15.86 -7.39
CA ALA A 61 6.68 -15.91 -8.82
C ALA A 61 6.70 -17.37 -9.29
N GLY A 62 5.51 -17.93 -9.53
CA GLY A 62 5.34 -19.32 -9.96
C GLY A 62 3.90 -19.82 -9.87
N PRO A 63 3.59 -20.98 -10.47
CA PRO A 63 2.25 -21.56 -10.47
C PRO A 63 1.83 -22.16 -9.12
N GLY A 64 2.76 -22.41 -8.17
CA GLY A 64 2.39 -22.97 -6.87
C GLY A 64 3.40 -22.69 -5.74
N ALA A 65 2.87 -22.15 -4.64
CA ALA A 65 3.54 -22.11 -3.34
C ALA A 65 2.73 -22.94 -2.34
N SER A 66 3.37 -23.88 -1.64
CA SER A 66 2.72 -24.77 -0.68
C SER A 66 3.38 -24.71 0.70
N PHE A 67 2.54 -24.70 1.74
CA PHE A 67 2.96 -24.65 3.14
C PHE A 67 2.36 -25.86 3.87
N ALA A 68 3.20 -26.85 4.15
CA ALA A 68 2.84 -28.03 4.93
C ALA A 68 3.22 -27.79 6.39
N GLY A 69 2.39 -27.01 7.10
CA GLY A 69 2.62 -26.58 8.47
C GLY A 69 1.38 -26.04 9.16
N SER A 70 1.42 -25.98 10.50
CA SER A 70 0.29 -25.50 11.31
C SER A 70 0.27 -23.97 11.47
N ALA A 71 1.37 -23.28 11.15
CA ALA A 71 1.48 -21.83 11.24
C ALA A 71 2.29 -21.23 10.08
N VAL A 72 1.73 -20.20 9.44
CA VAL A 72 2.45 -19.31 8.52
C VAL A 72 2.32 -17.89 9.08
N SER A 73 3.45 -17.22 9.32
CA SER A 73 3.49 -15.89 9.92
C SER A 73 4.21 -14.90 8.99
N LEU A 74 3.54 -13.83 8.61
CA LEU A 74 4.15 -12.71 7.87
C LEU A 74 4.25 -11.51 8.82
N ALA A 75 5.42 -11.34 9.41
CA ALA A 75 5.79 -10.11 10.11
C ALA A 75 6.29 -9.08 9.08
N GLY A 76 6.03 -7.79 9.28
CA GLY A 76 6.47 -6.76 8.31
C GLY A 76 5.56 -6.58 7.08
N LEU A 77 4.71 -7.57 6.73
CA LEU A 77 3.40 -7.24 6.18
C LEU A 77 2.69 -6.52 7.32
N ALA A 78 2.80 -5.20 7.34
CA ALA A 78 2.13 -4.41 8.34
C ALA A 78 0.68 -4.88 8.35
N ARG A 79 0.15 -5.25 9.53
CA ARG A 79 -1.26 -5.02 9.86
C ARG A 79 -1.50 -3.51 9.86
N GLY A 80 -1.15 -2.88 8.74
CA GLY A 80 -0.63 -1.54 8.65
C GLY A 80 -1.80 -0.62 8.49
N GLY A 81 -2.13 0.07 9.57
CA GLY A 81 -3.02 1.21 9.49
C GLY A 81 -2.54 2.15 8.38
N PHE A 82 -3.51 2.76 7.72
CA PHE A 82 -3.21 3.84 6.81
C PHE A 82 -2.56 4.99 7.59
N ARG A 83 -1.75 5.78 6.89
CA ARG A 83 -1.08 6.94 7.44
C ARG A 83 -1.29 8.18 6.59
N TRP A 84 -0.93 9.33 7.15
CA TRP A 84 -0.93 10.59 6.43
C TRP A 84 -0.10 10.47 5.14
N PRO A 85 -0.66 10.90 3.99
CA PRO A 85 0.04 10.83 2.71
C PRO A 85 1.07 11.96 2.54
N VAL A 86 1.06 12.97 3.42
CA VAL A 86 2.01 14.08 3.43
C VAL A 86 2.34 14.46 4.88
N ALA A 87 3.61 14.74 5.16
CA ALA A 87 4.05 15.11 6.49
C ALA A 87 3.55 16.52 6.86
N GLY A 88 3.18 16.72 8.14
CA GLY A 88 2.66 18.01 8.61
C GLY A 88 1.32 18.42 8.01
N ALA A 89 0.57 17.47 7.43
CA ALA A 89 -0.73 17.72 6.81
C ALA A 89 -1.68 18.46 7.76
N ARG A 90 -2.25 19.57 7.29
CA ARG A 90 -3.40 20.21 7.95
C ARG A 90 -4.62 20.05 7.06
N VAL A 91 -5.68 19.46 7.58
CA VAL A 91 -6.96 19.36 6.86
C VAL A 91 -7.54 20.76 6.69
N VAL A 92 -7.62 21.25 5.45
CA VAL A 92 -8.21 22.56 5.12
C VAL A 92 -9.59 22.44 4.49
N ARG A 93 -9.91 21.28 3.93
CA ARG A 93 -11.27 20.95 3.47
C ARG A 93 -11.56 19.49 3.74
N ARG A 94 -12.70 19.20 4.37
CA ARG A 94 -13.13 17.82 4.68
C ARG A 94 -13.96 17.24 3.55
N PHE A 95 -14.11 15.92 3.58
CA PHE A 95 -15.08 15.20 2.77
C PHE A 95 -16.49 15.77 2.98
N ASP A 96 -17.17 16.02 1.87
CA ASP A 96 -18.53 16.54 1.81
C ASP A 96 -19.22 15.88 0.61
N PRO A 97 -19.74 14.65 0.78
CA PRO A 97 -20.25 13.86 -0.34
C PRO A 97 -21.44 14.57 -0.98
N PRO A 98 -21.54 14.57 -2.31
CA PRO A 98 -22.68 15.17 -2.97
C PRO A 98 -23.97 14.39 -2.61
N PRO A 99 -25.14 15.05 -2.45
CA PRO A 99 -26.40 14.36 -2.12
C PRO A 99 -26.81 13.31 -3.17
N ARG A 100 -26.32 13.46 -4.40
CA ARG A 100 -26.43 12.48 -5.48
C ARG A 100 -25.07 12.36 -6.17
N PRO A 101 -24.70 11.19 -6.74
CA PRO A 101 -23.36 10.96 -7.28
C PRO A 101 -22.87 11.99 -8.31
N TRP A 102 -23.78 12.59 -9.09
CA TRP A 102 -23.49 13.58 -10.14
C TRP A 102 -23.60 15.04 -9.69
N LEU A 103 -24.06 15.31 -8.47
CA LEU A 103 -24.14 16.67 -7.95
C LEU A 103 -22.75 17.19 -7.50
N PRO A 104 -22.61 18.52 -7.34
CA PRO A 104 -21.42 19.11 -6.73
C PRO A 104 -21.24 18.62 -5.30
N GLY A 105 -19.98 18.45 -4.91
CA GLY A 105 -19.56 18.01 -3.58
C GLY A 105 -18.05 17.86 -3.54
N HIS A 106 -17.53 17.51 -2.38
CA HIS A 106 -16.12 17.27 -2.14
C HIS A 106 -15.85 15.79 -1.87
N ARG A 107 -15.34 15.09 -2.90
CA ARG A 107 -15.17 13.62 -2.93
C ARG A 107 -13.84 13.13 -2.33
N GLY A 108 -13.24 13.93 -1.46
CA GLY A 108 -11.98 13.66 -0.78
C GLY A 108 -11.75 14.64 0.36
N ALA A 109 -10.53 14.75 0.84
CA ALA A 109 -10.10 15.77 1.78
C ALA A 109 -8.91 16.55 1.21
N ASP A 110 -8.87 17.86 1.45
CA ASP A 110 -7.76 18.70 1.03
C ASP A 110 -6.81 18.92 2.20
N LEU A 111 -5.55 18.56 2.00
CA LEU A 111 -4.49 18.58 3.00
C LEU A 111 -3.48 19.67 2.64
N ALA A 112 -3.48 20.77 3.38
CA ALA A 112 -2.48 21.82 3.20
C ALA A 112 -1.10 21.31 3.64
N ALA A 113 -0.13 21.53 2.76
CA ALA A 113 1.29 21.26 2.93
C ALA A 113 2.09 22.20 2.02
N ALA A 114 3.40 22.29 2.22
CA ALA A 114 4.25 23.11 1.35
C ALA A 114 4.29 22.53 -0.07
N SER A 115 4.29 23.39 -1.10
CA SER A 115 4.61 22.95 -2.45
C SER A 115 5.99 22.28 -2.47
N GLY A 116 6.15 21.20 -3.22
CA GLY A 116 7.38 20.39 -3.19
C GLY A 116 7.43 19.34 -2.08
N SER A 117 6.38 19.24 -1.23
CA SER A 117 6.34 18.18 -0.21
C SER A 117 6.25 16.80 -0.83
N VAL A 118 7.01 15.85 -0.29
CA VAL A 118 6.95 14.44 -0.69
C VAL A 118 5.57 13.86 -0.37
N ILE A 119 4.94 13.27 -1.38
CA ILE A 119 3.68 12.53 -1.27
C ILE A 119 3.98 11.04 -1.17
N ARG A 120 3.32 10.41 -0.21
CA ARG A 120 3.54 9.02 0.18
C ARG A 120 2.25 8.23 0.06
N ALA A 121 2.35 6.96 -0.32
CA ALA A 121 1.21 6.05 -0.33
C ALA A 121 0.61 5.95 1.10
N ALA A 122 -0.68 6.22 1.26
CA ALA A 122 -1.29 6.18 2.59
C ALA A 122 -1.30 4.76 3.19
N GLY A 123 -1.36 3.73 2.36
CA GLY A 123 -1.32 2.32 2.74
C GLY A 123 -0.63 1.48 1.69
N ALA A 124 -0.27 0.23 2.05
CA ALA A 124 0.33 -0.70 1.11
C ALA A 124 -0.68 -1.10 0.02
N GLY A 125 -0.23 -1.34 -1.19
CA GLY A 125 -1.12 -1.61 -2.31
C GLY A 125 -0.41 -1.74 -3.64
N VAL A 126 -1.18 -1.58 -4.70
CA VAL A 126 -0.72 -1.62 -6.09
C VAL A 126 -1.14 -0.33 -6.78
N ILE A 127 -0.24 0.31 -7.50
CA ILE A 127 -0.57 1.49 -8.31
C ILE A 127 -1.48 1.06 -9.45
N VAL A 128 -2.65 1.70 -9.55
CA VAL A 128 -3.64 1.44 -10.62
C VAL A 128 -3.76 2.59 -11.62
N PHE A 129 -3.17 3.74 -11.29
CA PHE A 129 -3.05 4.87 -12.20
C PHE A 129 -1.88 5.75 -11.76
N SER A 130 -1.12 6.23 -12.73
CA SER A 130 0.01 7.14 -12.56
C SER A 130 0.13 7.96 -13.84
N GLY A 131 -0.21 9.24 -13.81
CA GLY A 131 -0.22 10.06 -15.03
C GLY A 131 -1.02 11.37 -14.91
N GLN A 132 -1.29 12.01 -16.04
CA GLN A 132 -1.98 13.30 -16.10
C GLN A 132 -3.48 13.12 -16.36
N ILE A 133 -4.32 13.84 -15.61
CA ILE A 133 -5.76 13.98 -15.84
C ILE A 133 -6.07 15.48 -15.87
N ALA A 134 -6.61 15.97 -16.99
CA ALA A 134 -6.95 17.38 -17.18
C ALA A 134 -5.81 18.36 -16.80
N GLY A 135 -4.56 18.00 -17.15
CA GLY A 135 -3.36 18.80 -16.87
C GLY A 135 -2.85 18.74 -15.42
N ARG A 136 -3.35 17.79 -14.61
CA ARG A 136 -2.88 17.56 -13.24
C ARG A 136 -2.34 16.14 -13.12
N GLY A 137 -1.20 15.99 -12.45
CA GLY A 137 -0.69 14.66 -12.15
C GLY A 137 -1.50 14.02 -11.03
N VAL A 138 -1.84 12.76 -11.24
CA VAL A 138 -2.69 11.96 -10.37
C VAL A 138 -2.04 10.59 -10.19
N VAL A 139 -1.98 10.12 -8.96
CA VAL A 139 -1.65 8.73 -8.63
C VAL A 139 -2.87 8.10 -7.96
N SER A 140 -3.15 6.83 -8.26
CA SER A 140 -4.16 6.05 -7.54
C SER A 140 -3.58 4.71 -7.12
N VAL A 141 -3.80 4.34 -5.86
CA VAL A 141 -3.33 3.07 -5.28
C VAL A 141 -4.55 2.23 -4.87
N ALA A 142 -4.61 1.01 -5.35
CA ALA A 142 -5.57 0.01 -4.88
C ALA A 142 -5.00 -0.73 -3.68
N HIS A 143 -5.84 -0.94 -2.68
CA HIS A 143 -5.49 -1.56 -1.40
C HIS A 143 -6.34 -2.82 -1.16
N PRO A 144 -5.93 -3.68 -0.22
CA PRO A 144 -6.78 -4.76 0.26
C PRO A 144 -8.17 -4.27 0.70
N GLY A 145 -9.18 -5.14 0.59
CA GLY A 145 -10.56 -4.79 0.98
C GLY A 145 -11.30 -3.92 -0.05
N GLY A 146 -10.81 -3.85 -1.29
CA GLY A 146 -11.45 -3.10 -2.39
C GLY A 146 -11.38 -1.58 -2.24
N LEU A 147 -10.51 -1.10 -1.35
CA LEU A 147 -10.27 0.33 -1.14
C LEU A 147 -9.33 0.86 -2.20
N ARG A 148 -9.50 2.12 -2.56
CA ARG A 148 -8.61 2.84 -3.45
C ARG A 148 -8.42 4.28 -2.99
N THR A 149 -7.18 4.70 -2.88
CA THR A 149 -6.82 6.09 -2.61
C THR A 149 -6.37 6.79 -3.88
N THR A 150 -6.59 8.10 -3.95
CA THR A 150 -6.16 8.95 -5.07
C THR A 150 -5.48 10.20 -4.54
N TYR A 151 -4.40 10.61 -5.19
CA TYR A 151 -3.52 11.71 -4.78
C TYR A 151 -3.41 12.70 -5.93
N GLU A 152 -3.85 13.93 -5.73
CA GLU A 152 -3.71 15.00 -6.72
C GLU A 152 -3.59 16.39 -6.05
N PRO A 153 -2.94 17.37 -6.68
CA PRO A 153 -2.09 17.24 -7.85
C PRO A 153 -0.66 16.89 -7.42
N VAL A 154 -0.05 15.93 -8.12
CA VAL A 154 1.32 15.49 -7.84
C VAL A 154 2.17 15.56 -9.10
N LEU A 155 3.41 16.00 -8.99
CA LEU A 155 4.44 15.64 -9.94
C LEU A 155 4.76 14.15 -9.74
N VAL A 156 4.50 13.36 -10.76
CA VAL A 156 4.49 11.90 -10.69
C VAL A 156 5.94 11.40 -10.80
N GLU A 157 6.40 10.65 -9.80
CA GLU A 157 7.65 9.89 -9.86
C GLU A 157 7.51 8.69 -10.81
N PRO A 158 8.60 8.04 -11.31
CA PRO A 158 8.52 6.98 -12.31
C PRO A 158 7.96 5.66 -11.73
N HIS A 159 6.68 5.69 -11.41
CA HIS A 159 5.86 4.55 -11.03
C HIS A 159 4.87 4.24 -12.15
N SER A 160 4.72 2.96 -12.46
CA SER A 160 3.82 2.44 -13.48
C SER A 160 2.61 1.76 -12.85
N PRO A 161 1.43 1.77 -13.52
CA PRO A 161 0.34 0.89 -13.14
C PRO A 161 0.79 -0.57 -13.09
N GLY A 162 0.50 -1.25 -11.98
CA GLY A 162 0.96 -2.61 -11.68
C GLY A 162 2.05 -2.67 -10.61
N ASP A 163 2.74 -1.56 -10.35
CA ASP A 163 3.82 -1.53 -9.37
C ASP A 163 3.27 -1.71 -7.93
N PRO A 164 3.86 -2.62 -7.14
CA PRO A 164 3.54 -2.72 -5.72
C PRO A 164 4.18 -1.54 -4.98
N VAL A 165 3.46 -0.98 -4.02
CA VAL A 165 3.97 0.06 -3.13
C VAL A 165 3.75 -0.31 -1.67
N ALA A 166 4.78 -0.10 -0.86
CA ALA A 166 4.63 -0.18 0.58
C ALA A 166 3.80 1.02 1.09
N ALA A 167 3.17 0.84 2.25
CA ALA A 167 2.62 1.99 2.96
C ALA A 167 3.76 3.00 3.12
N GLY A 168 3.47 4.23 2.72
CA GLY A 168 4.25 5.48 2.61
C GLY A 168 5.64 5.41 2.05
N GLU A 169 5.83 4.48 1.15
CA GLU A 169 6.66 4.69 -0.02
C GLU A 169 6.30 6.01 -0.71
N GLU A 170 7.30 6.67 -1.26
CA GLU A 170 7.16 7.92 -2.01
C GLU A 170 6.59 7.65 -3.40
N ILE A 171 5.56 8.41 -3.77
CA ILE A 171 4.79 8.22 -5.01
C ILE A 171 4.69 9.49 -5.86
N GLY A 172 5.26 10.61 -5.40
CA GLY A 172 5.17 11.87 -6.09
C GLY A 172 5.57 13.06 -5.21
N THR A 173 5.57 14.22 -5.84
CA THR A 173 5.83 15.50 -5.17
C THR A 173 4.62 16.41 -5.30
N LEU A 174 4.19 17.07 -4.21
CA LEU A 174 3.04 17.96 -4.23
C LEU A 174 3.32 19.18 -5.10
N VAL A 175 2.39 19.49 -6.01
CA VAL A 175 2.38 20.75 -6.78
C VAL A 175 1.14 21.56 -6.42
N PRO A 176 1.11 22.88 -6.67
CA PRO A 176 -0.12 23.65 -6.57
C PRO A 176 -1.07 23.36 -7.75
N GLY A 177 -2.33 23.79 -7.65
CA GLY A 177 -3.18 23.95 -8.84
C GLY A 177 -4.44 23.08 -8.94
N HIS A 178 -5.05 22.65 -7.84
CA HIS A 178 -6.41 22.10 -7.87
C HIS A 178 -7.48 23.10 -7.37
N PRO A 179 -8.69 23.12 -7.96
CA PRO A 179 -9.77 24.02 -7.58
C PRO A 179 -10.25 23.79 -6.15
N GLY A 180 -10.62 24.88 -5.48
CA GLY A 180 -11.15 24.84 -4.12
C GLY A 180 -10.11 24.73 -3.02
N CYS A 181 -8.82 24.66 -3.35
CA CYS A 181 -7.75 24.77 -2.37
C CYS A 181 -7.70 26.19 -1.76
N PRO A 182 -7.89 26.36 -0.44
CA PRO A 182 -7.91 27.68 0.19
C PRO A 182 -6.51 28.20 0.56
N THR A 183 -5.45 27.45 0.26
CA THR A 183 -4.06 27.76 0.59
C THR A 183 -3.18 27.73 -0.66
N ALA A 184 -1.91 28.14 -0.53
CA ALA A 184 -0.96 28.17 -1.65
C ALA A 184 -0.79 26.80 -2.36
N ALA A 185 -0.77 25.72 -1.58
CA ALA A 185 -0.83 24.35 -2.08
C ALA A 185 -1.60 23.47 -1.08
N CYS A 186 -2.33 22.49 -1.60
CA CYS A 186 -2.89 21.41 -0.83
C CYS A 186 -3.06 20.17 -1.71
N LEU A 187 -2.99 18.99 -1.09
CA LEU A 187 -3.24 17.70 -1.73
C LEU A 187 -4.72 17.37 -1.57
N HIS A 188 -5.43 17.19 -2.68
CA HIS A 188 -6.69 16.49 -2.70
C HIS A 188 -6.45 14.99 -2.58
N TRP A 189 -6.86 14.43 -1.45
CA TRP A 189 -6.74 13.01 -1.14
C TRP A 189 -8.12 12.36 -1.18
N GLY A 190 -8.34 11.48 -2.15
CA GLY A 190 -9.60 10.77 -2.35
C GLY A 190 -9.56 9.36 -1.75
N LEU A 191 -10.71 8.87 -1.31
CA LEU A 191 -10.93 7.46 -0.97
C LEU A 191 -12.21 6.96 -1.61
N ARG A 192 -12.16 5.73 -2.14
CA ARG A 192 -13.35 5.03 -2.61
C ARG A 192 -13.32 3.53 -2.33
N ARG A 193 -14.50 2.93 -2.34
CA ARG A 193 -14.72 1.48 -2.40
C ARG A 193 -15.67 1.19 -3.57
N GLY A 194 -15.17 0.50 -4.59
CA GLY A 194 -15.91 0.36 -5.84
C GLY A 194 -16.27 1.72 -6.46
N ALA A 195 -17.58 2.01 -6.54
CA ALA A 195 -18.12 3.27 -7.05
C ALA A 195 -18.43 4.32 -5.95
N GLU A 196 -18.39 3.92 -4.68
CA GLU A 196 -18.73 4.79 -3.55
C GLU A 196 -17.51 5.58 -3.07
N TYR A 197 -17.65 6.90 -2.96
CA TYR A 197 -16.65 7.75 -2.32
C TYR A 197 -16.86 7.76 -0.80
N LEU A 198 -15.76 7.68 -0.07
CA LEU A 198 -15.74 7.62 1.39
C LEU A 198 -14.89 8.78 1.94
N ASP A 199 -15.09 9.12 3.21
CA ASP A 199 -14.23 10.09 3.90
C ASP A 199 -12.83 9.47 4.10
N PRO A 200 -11.76 9.97 3.44
CA PRO A 200 -10.41 9.41 3.57
C PRO A 200 -9.84 9.55 4.99
N LEU A 201 -10.34 10.49 5.80
CA LEU A 201 -9.90 10.67 7.19
C LEU A 201 -10.31 9.49 8.08
N THR A 202 -11.31 8.70 7.67
CA THR A 202 -11.69 7.46 8.36
C THR A 202 -10.54 6.44 8.41
N LEU A 203 -9.67 6.44 7.40
CA LEU A 203 -8.49 5.58 7.35
C LEU A 203 -7.49 5.87 8.48
N LEU A 204 -7.54 7.09 9.02
CA LEU A 204 -6.69 7.58 10.09
C LEU A 204 -7.41 7.60 11.45
N GLY A 205 -8.64 7.05 11.52
CA GLY A 205 -9.48 7.12 12.72
C GLY A 205 -10.07 8.52 12.99
N LEU A 206 -10.07 9.40 12.00
CA LEU A 206 -10.52 10.81 12.12
C LEU A 206 -11.84 11.11 11.38
N GLY A 207 -12.57 10.05 11.02
CA GLY A 207 -13.90 10.18 10.42
C GLY A 207 -14.89 10.85 11.37
N ARG A 208 -15.89 11.54 10.81
CA ARG A 208 -16.99 12.07 11.64
C ARG A 208 -17.78 10.90 12.22
N VAL A 209 -17.88 10.85 13.55
CA VAL A 209 -18.84 9.97 14.24
C VAL A 209 -20.24 10.43 13.88
N ARG A 210 -21.05 9.54 13.31
CA ARG A 210 -22.47 9.79 13.04
C ARG A 210 -23.28 8.85 13.92
N LEU A 211 -24.10 9.42 14.80
CA LEU A 211 -25.07 8.63 15.56
C LEU A 211 -26.14 8.12 14.59
N LEU A 212 -26.50 6.85 14.71
CA LEU A 212 -27.64 6.28 13.99
C LEU A 212 -28.91 6.89 14.59
N PRO A 213 -29.82 7.49 13.79
CA PRO A 213 -31.13 7.86 14.29
C PRO A 213 -31.87 6.60 14.73
N LEU A 214 -32.51 6.67 15.91
CA LEU A 214 -33.42 5.63 16.42
C LEU A 214 -34.74 5.64 15.64
#